data_AF-A0A1C5QRF1-F1
#
_entry.id   AF-A0A1C5QRF1-F1
#
_cell.length_a   1.000
_cell.length_b   1.000
_cell.length_c   1.000
_cell.angle_alpha   90.00
_cell.angle_beta   90.00
_cell.angle_gamma   90.00
#
_symmetry.space_group_name_H-M   'P 1'
#
loop_
_entity.id
_entity.type
_entity.pdbx_description
1 polymer ?
#
loop_
_entity_poly.entity_id
_entity_poly.type
_entity_poly.pdbx_seq_one_letter_code
_entity_poly.pdbx_strand_id
1 'polypeptide(L)'
;MSEQIYYSSAESQSAGKMIINEGVSGSVGNSFVLTNEGGGRFVYGGIPNGSVSSFPAYTAEESTSVFTLAKAFLNIAPMTHKKLQKLCYYAKAWYLALYDTNLIAEDFEAWVHGAVQPALYQQYRCYGFQTIPQVSSLLGVPEEFISFAREVYDSYGDLTGDELEILNHSEDPWIKARAGAKPWERCSNIILEEDMKAFYRSRI
;
A
#
# COMPACT_ATOMS: atom_id res chain seq x y z
N MET A 1 14.85 2.96 40.25
CA MET A 1 13.51 3.53 40.12
C MET A 1 13.08 3.28 38.70
N SER A 2 12.20 2.30 38.50
CA SER A 2 11.72 1.84 37.21
C SER A 2 10.37 2.48 36.91
N GLU A 3 10.31 3.38 35.93
CA GLU A 3 9.04 3.87 35.41
C GLU A 3 8.43 2.78 34.52
N GLN A 4 7.39 2.13 35.02
CA GLN A 4 6.45 1.38 34.20
C GLN A 4 5.44 2.38 33.65
N ILE A 5 5.51 2.63 32.34
CA ILE A 5 4.46 3.40 31.65
C ILE A 5 3.27 2.45 31.45
N TYR A 6 2.23 2.66 32.25
CA TYR A 6 0.90 2.08 32.05
C TYR A 6 0.29 2.72 30.79
N TYR A 7 0.28 2.00 29.67
CA TYR A 7 -0.60 2.35 28.55
C TYR A 7 -2.02 1.87 28.88
N SER A 8 -2.96 2.82 28.84
CA SER A 8 -4.40 2.60 29.03
C SER A 8 -4.93 1.57 28.03
N SER A 9 -5.62 0.53 28.52
CA SER A 9 -6.10 -0.60 27.72
C SER A 9 -7.25 -0.25 26.76
N ALA A 10 -7.67 1.01 26.66
CA ALA A 10 -8.79 1.45 25.83
C ALA A 10 -8.39 2.02 24.46
N GLU A 11 -7.16 2.49 24.27
CA GLU A 11 -6.69 3.02 22.96
C GLU A 11 -5.99 1.96 22.10
N SER A 12 -5.56 0.84 22.70
CA SER A 12 -4.84 -0.22 21.99
C SER A 12 -5.69 -1.02 20.98
N GLN A 13 -7.02 -0.92 21.03
CA GLN A 13 -7.90 -1.64 20.10
C GLN A 13 -8.10 -0.92 18.75
N SER A 14 -7.70 0.36 18.65
CA SER A 14 -7.81 1.15 17.41
C SER A 14 -6.50 1.25 16.62
N ALA A 15 -5.36 0.94 17.25
CA ALA A 15 -4.05 1.04 16.60
C ALA A 15 -3.88 -0.12 15.60
N GLY A 16 -4.10 0.14 14.32
CA GLY A 16 -3.90 -0.85 13.24
C GLY A 16 -5.15 -1.30 12.50
N LYS A 17 -6.26 -0.55 12.59
CA LYS A 17 -7.40 -0.70 11.67
C LYS A 17 -7.31 0.33 10.55
N MET A 18 -7.58 -0.10 9.33
CA MET A 18 -7.82 0.81 8.21
C MET A 18 -9.19 1.47 8.39
N ILE A 19 -9.28 2.76 8.12
CA ILE A 19 -10.55 3.48 8.06
C ILE A 19 -11.21 3.08 6.74
N ILE A 20 -12.13 2.12 6.80
CA ILE A 20 -12.94 1.74 5.65
C ILE A 20 -14.11 2.72 5.60
N ASN A 21 -13.99 3.75 4.76
CA ASN A 21 -15.13 4.60 4.47
C ASN A 21 -16.15 3.74 3.73
N GLU A 22 -17.31 3.47 4.33
CA GLU A 22 -18.42 2.83 3.61
C GLU A 22 -18.90 3.77 2.50
N GLY A 23 -18.27 3.63 1.32
CA GLY A 23 -18.81 4.12 0.08
C GLY A 23 -20.15 3.44 -0.15
N VAL A 24 -21.20 4.24 -0.31
CA VAL A 24 -22.58 3.87 -0.64
C VAL A 24 -22.67 2.51 -1.35
N SER A 25 -23.37 1.57 -0.73
CA SER A 25 -23.69 0.27 -1.32
C SER A 25 -24.41 0.46 -2.67
N GLY A 26 -23.69 0.24 -3.76
CA GLY A 26 -24.25 0.14 -5.11
C GLY A 26 -24.54 -1.32 -5.42
N SER A 27 -25.82 -1.67 -5.41
CA SER A 27 -26.36 -2.96 -5.82
C SER A 27 -25.84 -3.45 -7.18
N VAL A 28 -25.65 -4.76 -7.26
CA VAL A 28 -25.41 -5.57 -8.46
C VAL A 28 -26.25 -5.13 -9.67
N GLY A 29 -25.60 -4.88 -10.82
CA GLY A 29 -26.23 -4.92 -12.15
C GLY A 29 -26.16 -3.63 -12.99
N ASN A 30 -25.63 -3.79 -14.21
CA ASN A 30 -25.78 -2.93 -15.39
C ASN A 30 -25.26 -1.47 -15.37
N SER A 31 -24.40 -1.20 -16.35
CA SER A 31 -24.34 0.03 -17.17
C SER A 31 -24.59 1.35 -16.44
N PHE A 32 -23.52 2.03 -16.03
CA PHE A 32 -23.61 3.41 -15.56
C PHE A 32 -23.41 4.39 -16.72
N VAL A 33 -24.44 5.19 -17.01
CA VAL A 33 -24.38 6.34 -17.92
C VAL A 33 -24.18 7.58 -17.05
N LEU A 34 -23.08 8.30 -17.25
CA LEU A 34 -22.87 9.62 -16.64
C LEU A 34 -23.09 10.72 -17.68
N THR A 35 -24.03 11.61 -17.41
CA THR A 35 -24.23 12.86 -18.16
C THR A 35 -23.64 14.02 -17.37
N ASN A 36 -22.78 14.83 -18.01
CA ASN A 36 -22.34 16.13 -17.49
C ASN A 36 -23.31 17.25 -17.94
N GLU A 37 -23.41 18.33 -17.18
CA GLU A 37 -24.29 19.50 -17.33
C GLU A 37 -23.92 20.41 -18.53
N GLY A 38 -23.61 19.81 -19.68
CA GLY A 38 -23.22 20.50 -20.92
C GLY A 38 -23.80 19.90 -22.20
N GLY A 39 -24.75 18.95 -22.13
CA GLY A 39 -25.57 18.54 -23.29
C GLY A 39 -24.83 17.95 -24.51
N GLY A 40 -23.54 17.57 -24.40
CA GLY A 40 -22.75 16.99 -25.48
C GLY A 40 -22.85 15.46 -25.52
N ARG A 41 -23.45 14.90 -26.57
CA ARG A 41 -23.64 13.46 -26.78
C ARG A 41 -22.41 12.88 -27.49
N PHE A 42 -21.50 12.22 -26.77
CA PHE A 42 -20.43 11.43 -27.40
C PHE A 42 -20.91 9.99 -27.60
N VAL A 43 -21.11 9.60 -28.86
CA VAL A 43 -21.24 8.20 -29.27
C VAL A 43 -19.82 7.73 -29.58
N TYR A 44 -19.33 6.66 -28.92
CA TYR A 44 -18.14 5.96 -29.39
C TYR A 44 -18.50 5.29 -30.73
N GLY A 45 -18.30 6.04 -31.82
CA GLY A 45 -18.30 5.54 -33.19
C GLY A 45 -16.99 4.83 -33.47
N GLY A 46 -17.07 3.74 -34.24
CA GLY A 46 -15.93 2.94 -34.67
C GLY A 46 -14.78 3.78 -35.23
N ILE A 47 -13.57 3.34 -34.90
CA ILE A 47 -12.30 3.93 -35.36
C ILE A 47 -12.22 3.79 -36.89
N PRO A 48 -12.09 4.89 -37.66
CA PRO A 48 -11.64 4.81 -39.05
C PRO A 48 -10.13 4.53 -39.05
N ASN A 49 -9.71 3.53 -39.83
CA ASN A 49 -8.31 3.19 -40.08
C ASN A 49 -7.50 4.42 -40.53
N GLY A 50 -6.45 4.77 -39.80
CA GLY A 50 -5.46 5.74 -40.26
C GLY A 50 -4.49 6.22 -39.18
N SER A 51 -3.23 5.77 -39.29
CA SER A 51 -2.02 6.27 -38.59
C SER A 51 -1.99 6.16 -37.06
N VAL A 52 -1.63 4.98 -36.56
CA VAL A 52 -1.08 4.80 -35.21
C VAL A 52 0.35 5.33 -35.18
N SER A 53 0.56 6.47 -34.52
CA SER A 53 1.88 6.78 -33.96
C SER A 53 2.11 5.84 -32.78
N SER A 54 3.26 5.19 -32.75
CA SER A 54 3.62 4.16 -31.77
C SER A 54 3.83 4.79 -30.39
N PHE A 55 2.81 4.77 -29.55
CA PHE A 55 3.02 4.84 -28.11
C PHE A 55 3.50 3.47 -27.63
N PRO A 56 4.56 3.39 -26.80
CA PRO A 56 5.00 2.11 -26.27
C PRO A 56 3.85 1.47 -25.49
N ALA A 57 3.46 0.27 -25.88
CA ALA A 57 2.50 -0.53 -25.13
C ALA A 57 3.12 -0.79 -23.75
N TYR A 58 2.49 -0.22 -22.72
CA TYR A 58 2.84 -0.51 -21.33
C TYR A 58 2.57 -1.99 -21.08
N THR A 59 3.61 -2.76 -20.79
CA THR A 59 3.49 -4.19 -20.52
C THR A 59 2.82 -4.38 -19.16
N ALA A 60 1.84 -5.29 -19.10
CA ALA A 60 1.01 -5.53 -17.90
C ALA A 60 1.81 -5.86 -16.62
N GLU A 61 3.05 -6.32 -16.75
CA GLU A 61 3.93 -6.63 -15.61
C GLU A 61 4.52 -5.40 -14.92
N GLU A 62 4.62 -4.24 -15.58
CA GLU A 62 5.04 -3.00 -14.90
C GLU A 62 3.89 -2.35 -14.11
N SER A 63 2.63 -2.60 -14.48
CA SER A 63 1.46 -2.02 -13.80
C SER A 63 1.33 -2.44 -12.35
N THR A 64 1.78 -3.66 -12.02
CA THR A 64 1.54 -4.29 -10.72
C THR A 64 2.77 -4.32 -9.82
N SER A 65 3.75 -3.46 -10.09
CA SER A 65 4.98 -3.42 -9.30
C SER A 65 4.85 -2.58 -8.02
N VAL A 66 5.57 -2.98 -6.98
CA VAL A 66 5.81 -2.17 -5.77
C VAL A 66 6.34 -0.76 -6.10
N PHE A 67 7.09 -0.58 -7.18
CA PHE A 67 7.58 0.74 -7.59
C PHE A 67 6.45 1.65 -8.08
N THR A 68 5.47 1.10 -8.78
CA THR A 68 4.25 1.80 -9.22
C THR A 68 3.42 2.22 -8.01
N LEU A 69 3.30 1.34 -7.01
CA LEU A 69 2.64 1.66 -5.74
C LEU A 69 3.40 2.72 -4.92
N ALA A 70 4.72 2.61 -4.86
CA ALA A 70 5.55 3.60 -4.18
C ALA A 70 5.41 4.98 -4.81
N LYS A 71 5.31 5.06 -6.15
CA LYS A 71 5.05 6.29 -6.88
C LYS A 71 3.68 6.89 -6.53
N ALA A 72 2.65 6.07 -6.33
CA ALA A 72 1.34 6.53 -5.86
C ALA A 72 1.44 7.19 -4.47
N PHE A 73 2.12 6.55 -3.51
CA PHE A 73 2.34 7.15 -2.18
C PHE A 73 3.18 8.42 -2.22
N LEU A 74 4.28 8.43 -2.98
CA LEU A 74 5.14 9.59 -3.15
C LEU A 74 4.46 10.73 -3.91
N ASN A 75 3.33 10.50 -4.59
CA ASN A 75 2.53 11.59 -5.14
C ASN A 75 1.69 12.30 -4.09
N ILE A 76 1.32 11.62 -3.00
CA ILE A 76 0.52 12.19 -1.91
C ILE A 76 1.38 13.16 -1.09
N ALA A 77 2.54 12.71 -0.62
CA ALA A 77 3.45 13.52 0.22
C ALA A 77 4.90 13.02 0.15
N PRO A 78 5.90 13.89 0.42
CA PRO A 78 7.27 13.45 0.64
C PRO A 78 7.37 12.66 1.96
N MET A 79 8.17 11.61 1.99
CA MET A 79 8.30 10.73 3.15
C MET A 79 9.64 10.03 3.22
N THR A 80 10.04 9.53 4.39
CA THR A 80 11.25 8.72 4.53
C THR A 80 11.07 7.38 3.83
N HIS A 81 12.18 6.76 3.38
CA HIS A 81 12.10 5.43 2.76
C HIS A 81 11.51 4.38 3.73
N LYS A 82 11.71 4.57 5.03
CA LYS A 82 11.16 3.70 6.08
C LYS A 82 9.63 3.75 6.10
N LYS A 83 9.06 4.95 6.08
CA LYS A 83 7.60 5.14 6.01
C LYS A 83 7.04 4.57 4.71
N LEU A 84 7.69 4.84 3.58
CA LEU A 84 7.29 4.31 2.27
C LEU A 84 7.20 2.78 2.26
N GLN A 85 8.20 2.09 2.83
CA GLN A 85 8.22 0.63 2.98
C GLN A 85 6.99 0.11 3.73
N LYS A 86 6.65 0.76 4.86
CA LYS A 86 5.50 0.35 5.68
C LYS A 86 4.18 0.61 4.98
N LEU A 87 4.02 1.76 4.33
CA LEU A 87 2.79 2.06 3.60
C LEU A 87 2.56 1.09 2.42
N CYS A 88 3.62 0.72 1.68
CA CYS A 88 3.51 -0.31 0.63
C CYS A 88 3.15 -1.69 1.21
N TYR A 89 3.72 -2.07 2.36
CA TYR A 89 3.35 -3.30 3.06
C TYR A 89 1.87 -3.30 3.47
N TYR A 90 1.42 -2.22 4.13
CA TYR A 90 0.03 -2.08 4.56
C TYR A 90 -0.93 -2.12 3.38
N ALA A 91 -0.59 -1.48 2.27
CA ALA A 91 -1.39 -1.58 1.05
C ALA A 91 -1.50 -3.02 0.56
N LYS A 92 -0.40 -3.79 0.42
CA LYS A 92 -0.49 -5.20 0.03
C LYS A 92 -1.36 -6.01 0.98
N ALA A 93 -1.14 -5.85 2.29
CA ALA A 93 -1.80 -6.66 3.31
C ALA A 93 -3.31 -6.39 3.44
N TRP A 94 -3.72 -5.11 3.41
CA TRP A 94 -5.13 -4.74 3.40
C TRP A 94 -5.83 -5.13 2.11
N TYR A 95 -5.17 -4.97 0.97
CA TYR A 95 -5.74 -5.35 -0.31
C TYR A 95 -6.02 -6.85 -0.40
N LEU A 96 -5.07 -7.69 0.08
CA LEU A 96 -5.27 -9.13 0.23
C LEU A 96 -6.46 -9.46 1.15
N ALA A 97 -6.62 -8.76 2.27
CA ALA A 97 -7.69 -9.01 3.22
C ALA A 97 -9.08 -8.68 2.63
N LEU A 98 -9.19 -7.54 1.96
CA LEU A 98 -10.44 -6.99 1.42
C LEU A 98 -10.88 -7.67 0.12
N TYR A 99 -9.95 -7.89 -0.82
CA TYR A 99 -10.28 -8.32 -2.18
C TYR A 99 -9.86 -9.75 -2.49
N ASP A 100 -9.12 -10.41 -1.60
CA ASP A 100 -8.62 -11.77 -1.79
C ASP A 100 -7.76 -11.93 -3.06
N THR A 101 -7.04 -10.87 -3.42
CA THR A 101 -6.14 -10.83 -4.57
C THR A 101 -4.96 -9.89 -4.26
N ASN A 102 -3.90 -9.97 -5.06
CA ASN A 102 -2.68 -9.18 -4.86
C ASN A 102 -2.75 -7.85 -5.61
N LEU A 103 -2.50 -6.74 -4.91
CA LEU A 103 -2.26 -5.44 -5.53
C LEU A 103 -0.91 -5.45 -6.25
N ILE A 104 0.09 -6.01 -5.58
CA ILE A 104 1.47 -6.14 -6.06
C ILE A 104 1.96 -7.56 -5.85
N ALA A 105 2.75 -8.06 -6.80
CA ALA A 105 3.23 -9.45 -6.78
C ALA A 105 4.42 -9.66 -5.84
N GLU A 106 5.18 -8.60 -5.53
CA GLU A 106 6.43 -8.74 -4.78
C GLU A 106 6.21 -9.10 -3.30
N ASP A 107 7.07 -9.96 -2.79
CA ASP A 107 7.08 -10.40 -1.40
C ASP A 107 7.75 -9.39 -0.46
N PHE A 108 7.32 -9.39 0.79
CA PHE A 108 7.97 -8.64 1.87
C PHE A 108 8.72 -9.58 2.80
N GLU A 109 9.89 -9.15 3.26
CA GLU A 109 10.71 -9.88 4.21
C GLU A 109 10.60 -9.29 5.62
N ALA A 110 10.71 -10.15 6.64
CA ALA A 110 10.55 -9.76 8.03
C ALA A 110 11.85 -9.27 8.66
N TRP A 111 12.36 -8.13 8.17
CA TRP A 111 13.62 -7.54 8.63
C TRP A 111 13.56 -7.06 10.09
N VAL A 112 14.73 -6.71 10.65
CA VAL A 112 14.86 -6.19 12.03
C VAL A 112 14.05 -4.93 12.26
N HIS A 113 13.87 -4.10 11.22
CA HIS A 113 13.12 -2.84 11.27
C HIS A 113 11.72 -2.98 10.63
N GLY A 114 11.07 -4.11 10.90
CA GLY A 114 9.76 -4.49 10.36
C GLY A 114 9.79 -5.06 8.93
N ALA A 115 8.63 -5.21 8.33
CA ALA A 115 8.43 -5.65 6.95
C ALA A 115 9.13 -4.75 5.92
N VAL A 116 9.90 -5.33 5.01
CA VAL A 116 10.66 -4.62 3.97
C VAL A 116 10.57 -5.36 2.64
N GLN A 117 10.27 -4.65 1.56
CA GLN A 117 10.47 -5.14 0.20
C GLN A 117 11.93 -4.83 -0.23
N PRO A 118 12.77 -5.85 -0.52
CA PRO A 118 14.21 -5.66 -0.71
C PRO A 118 14.58 -4.74 -1.88
N ALA A 119 13.91 -4.85 -3.02
CA ALA A 119 14.21 -4.05 -4.22
C ALA A 119 13.87 -2.56 -4.01
N LEU A 120 12.72 -2.28 -3.38
CA LEU A 120 12.28 -0.96 -2.96
C LEU A 120 13.26 -0.35 -1.95
N TYR A 121 13.80 -1.16 -1.04
CA TYR A 121 14.81 -0.69 -0.09
C TYR A 121 16.10 -0.31 -0.82
N GLN A 122 16.57 -1.15 -1.73
CA GLN A 122 17.78 -0.85 -2.51
C GLN A 122 17.63 0.43 -3.35
N GLN A 123 16.44 0.69 -3.89
CA GLN A 123 16.16 1.90 -4.66
C GLN A 123 16.26 3.18 -3.81
N TYR A 124 15.75 3.15 -2.57
CA TYR A 124 15.59 4.37 -1.77
C TYR A 124 16.52 4.47 -0.55
N ARG A 125 17.35 3.46 -0.25
CA ARG A 125 18.29 3.46 0.89
C ARG A 125 19.30 4.61 0.86
N CYS A 126 19.59 5.19 -0.30
CA CYS A 126 20.53 6.30 -0.43
C CYS A 126 20.04 7.58 0.27
N TYR A 127 18.73 7.71 0.52
CA TYR A 127 18.16 8.82 1.26
C TYR A 127 18.45 8.73 2.77
N GLY A 128 18.73 7.53 3.31
CA GLY A 128 18.92 7.33 4.75
C GLY A 128 17.77 7.91 5.56
N PHE A 129 18.07 8.85 6.46
CA PHE A 129 17.04 9.52 7.29
C PHE A 129 16.33 10.69 6.58
N GLN A 130 16.75 11.06 5.37
CA GLN A 130 16.14 12.14 4.61
C GLN A 130 14.84 11.70 3.94
N THR A 131 13.98 12.67 3.62
CA THR A 131 12.74 12.44 2.88
C THR A 131 13.00 12.24 1.40
N ILE A 132 12.35 11.24 0.81
CA ILE A 132 12.24 11.10 -0.63
C ILE A 132 11.31 12.22 -1.15
N PRO A 133 11.72 12.98 -2.18
CA PRO A 133 10.89 14.03 -2.75
C PRO A 133 9.56 13.52 -3.28
N GLN A 134 8.55 14.37 -3.19
CA GLN A 134 7.23 14.10 -3.75
C GLN A 134 7.32 14.00 -5.29
N VAL A 135 6.60 13.06 -5.87
CA VAL A 135 6.50 12.89 -7.33
C VAL A 135 5.31 13.68 -7.85
N SER A 136 5.52 14.52 -8.88
CA SER A 136 4.47 15.37 -9.46
C SER A 136 3.59 14.67 -10.51
N SER A 137 4.09 13.62 -11.14
CA SER A 137 3.41 12.93 -12.24
C SER A 137 3.03 11.50 -11.87
N LEU A 138 1.75 11.16 -12.08
CA LEU A 138 1.22 9.80 -11.97
C LEU A 138 1.16 9.06 -13.32
N LEU A 139 1.89 9.53 -14.33
CA LEU A 139 1.93 8.85 -15.62
C LEU A 139 2.35 7.38 -15.44
N GLY A 140 1.54 6.47 -15.99
CA GLY A 140 1.75 5.02 -15.90
C GLY A 140 1.33 4.37 -14.56
N VAL A 141 0.74 5.12 -13.64
CA VAL A 141 0.19 4.56 -12.38
C VAL A 141 -1.30 4.25 -12.59
N PRO A 142 -1.75 2.99 -12.39
CA PRO A 142 -3.18 2.64 -12.48
C PRO A 142 -4.03 3.38 -11.44
N GLU A 143 -5.28 3.69 -11.78
CA GLU A 143 -6.21 4.40 -10.87
C GLU A 143 -6.43 3.63 -9.56
N GLU A 144 -6.54 2.31 -9.63
CA GLU A 144 -6.69 1.42 -8.46
C GLU A 144 -5.53 1.58 -7.45
N PHE A 145 -4.31 1.79 -7.94
CA PHE A 145 -3.15 2.03 -7.08
C PHE A 145 -3.24 3.41 -6.42
N ILE A 146 -3.72 4.41 -7.15
CA ILE A 146 -3.87 5.78 -6.67
C ILE A 146 -4.96 5.85 -5.60
N SER A 147 -6.14 5.28 -5.88
CA SER A 147 -7.26 5.27 -4.95
C SER A 147 -6.91 4.51 -3.68
N PHE A 148 -6.36 3.31 -3.81
CA PHE A 148 -6.06 2.47 -2.66
C PHE A 148 -4.88 3.02 -1.83
N ALA A 149 -3.86 3.60 -2.46
CA ALA A 149 -2.80 4.28 -1.73
C ALA A 149 -3.34 5.46 -0.90
N ARG A 150 -4.34 6.19 -1.40
CA ARG A 150 -5.00 7.27 -0.63
C ARG A 150 -5.73 6.73 0.59
N GLU A 151 -6.51 5.67 0.46
CA GLU A 151 -7.23 5.07 1.59
C GLU A 151 -6.27 4.56 2.69
N VAL A 152 -5.17 3.93 2.28
CA VAL A 152 -4.11 3.50 3.21
C VAL A 152 -3.43 4.72 3.84
N TYR A 153 -3.17 5.77 3.06
CA TYR A 153 -2.58 7.00 3.57
C TYR A 153 -3.50 7.74 4.53
N ASP A 154 -4.81 7.76 4.31
CA ASP A 154 -5.77 8.37 5.23
C ASP A 154 -5.79 7.64 6.59
N SER A 155 -5.44 6.35 6.61
CA SER A 155 -5.41 5.54 7.83
C SER A 155 -4.06 5.58 8.57
N TYR A 156 -2.95 5.60 7.83
CA TYR A 156 -1.59 5.41 8.38
C TYR A 156 -0.64 6.57 8.08
N GLY A 157 -1.05 7.52 7.24
CA GLY A 157 -0.23 8.59 6.68
C GLY A 157 0.17 9.65 7.69
N ASP A 158 -0.46 9.74 8.86
CA ASP A 158 -0.02 10.62 9.94
C ASP A 158 1.11 10.00 10.78
N LEU A 159 1.27 8.68 10.75
CA LEU A 159 2.30 7.98 11.50
C LEU A 159 3.68 8.16 10.86
N THR A 160 4.70 8.27 11.69
CA THR A 160 6.11 8.27 11.30
C THR A 160 6.57 6.86 10.90
N GLY A 161 7.74 6.78 10.24
CA GLY A 161 8.32 5.47 9.90
C GLY A 161 8.65 4.61 11.12
N ASP A 162 8.94 5.23 12.27
CA ASP A 162 9.24 4.53 13.52
C ASP A 162 7.97 4.06 14.23
N GLU A 163 6.90 4.86 14.23
CA GLU A 163 5.58 4.43 14.74
C GLU A 163 5.01 3.27 13.93
N LEU A 164 5.16 3.31 12.60
CA LEU A 164 4.77 2.20 11.73
C LEU A 164 5.64 0.95 11.92
N GLU A 165 6.93 1.11 12.27
CA GLU A 165 7.78 -0.03 12.66
C GLU A 165 7.29 -0.65 13.97
N ILE A 166 7.01 0.16 14.99
CA ILE A 166 6.49 -0.31 16.28
C ILE A 166 5.17 -1.04 16.09
N LEU A 167 4.27 -0.47 15.27
CA LEU A 167 3.01 -1.11 14.93
C LEU A 167 3.26 -2.46 14.27
N ASN A 168 4.08 -2.51 13.23
CA ASN A 168 4.38 -3.75 12.51
C ASN A 168 5.05 -4.83 13.39
N HIS A 169 5.86 -4.43 14.37
CA HIS A 169 6.46 -5.36 15.35
C HIS A 169 5.44 -5.98 16.30
N SER A 170 4.24 -5.41 16.40
CA SER A 170 3.13 -5.94 17.20
C SER A 170 2.17 -6.85 16.41
N GLU A 171 2.39 -7.02 15.11
CA GLU A 171 1.47 -7.72 14.21
C GLU A 171 1.90 -9.17 13.93
N ASP A 172 0.96 -10.11 13.99
CA ASP A 172 1.24 -11.54 13.83
C ASP A 172 1.97 -11.92 12.54
N PRO A 173 1.69 -11.35 11.35
CA PRO A 173 2.37 -11.76 10.12
C PRO A 173 3.89 -11.57 10.21
N TRP A 174 4.33 -10.42 10.74
CA TRP A 174 5.76 -10.16 10.91
C TRP A 174 6.35 -11.02 12.04
N ILE A 175 5.64 -11.17 13.15
CA ILE A 175 6.07 -11.98 14.30
C ILE A 175 6.28 -13.44 13.88
N LYS A 176 5.31 -14.02 13.15
CA LYS A 176 5.37 -15.39 12.64
C LYS A 176 6.53 -15.59 11.67
N ALA A 177 6.71 -14.68 10.73
CA ALA A 177 7.82 -14.75 9.78
C ALA A 177 9.20 -14.69 10.47
N ARG A 178 9.29 -14.06 11.64
CA ARG A 178 10.51 -14.02 12.48
C ARG A 178 10.60 -15.12 13.53
N ALA A 179 9.73 -16.12 13.51
CA ALA A 179 9.78 -17.21 14.46
C ALA A 179 11.19 -17.84 14.50
N GLY A 180 11.79 -17.87 15.69
CA GLY A 180 13.15 -18.39 15.91
C GLY A 180 14.30 -17.39 15.77
N ALA A 181 14.06 -16.19 15.22
CA ALA A 181 15.08 -15.13 15.14
C ALA A 181 15.10 -14.26 16.40
N LYS A 182 16.29 -13.84 16.85
CA LYS A 182 16.42 -12.87 17.96
C LYS A 182 16.02 -11.46 17.51
N PRO A 183 15.68 -10.54 18.45
CA PRO A 183 15.26 -9.17 18.08
C PRO A 183 16.26 -8.40 17.21
N TRP A 184 17.56 -8.60 17.44
CA TRP A 184 18.65 -7.94 16.69
C TRP A 184 19.16 -8.76 15.50
N GLU A 185 18.66 -9.98 15.32
CA GLU A 185 19.14 -10.89 14.29
C GLU A 185 18.50 -10.55 12.95
N ARG A 186 19.33 -10.52 11.90
CA ARG A 186 18.83 -10.36 10.54
C ARG A 186 17.91 -11.53 10.21
N CYS A 187 16.77 -11.21 9.63
CA CYS A 187 15.83 -12.19 9.12
C CYS A 187 15.38 -11.72 7.75
N SER A 188 15.50 -12.60 6.76
CA SER A 188 15.05 -12.41 5.39
C SER A 188 13.93 -13.40 5.03
N ASN A 189 13.26 -13.95 6.06
CA ASN A 189 12.10 -14.81 5.83
C ASN A 189 10.99 -14.00 5.20
N ILE A 190 10.35 -14.58 4.21
CA ILE A 190 9.17 -14.01 3.56
C ILE A 190 8.01 -14.00 4.55
N ILE A 191 7.31 -12.86 4.64
CA ILE A 191 6.04 -12.75 5.34
C ILE A 191 4.97 -13.35 4.43
N LEU A 192 4.33 -14.43 4.87
CA LEU A 192 3.37 -15.14 4.05
C LEU A 192 2.11 -14.30 3.81
N GLU A 193 1.65 -14.28 2.56
CA GLU A 193 0.43 -13.57 2.17
C GLU A 193 -0.80 -14.11 2.91
N GLU A 194 -0.85 -15.42 3.19
CA GLU A 194 -1.92 -16.04 3.98
C GLU A 194 -1.96 -15.49 5.41
N ASP A 195 -0.81 -15.24 6.02
CA ASP A 195 -0.73 -14.66 7.35
C ASP A 195 -1.18 -13.21 7.34
N MET A 196 -0.75 -12.41 6.34
CA MET A 196 -1.23 -11.04 6.15
C MET A 196 -2.75 -11.04 6.03
N LYS A 197 -3.28 -11.79 5.07
CA LYS A 197 -4.70 -11.88 4.76
C LYS A 197 -5.51 -12.29 5.99
N ALA A 198 -5.12 -13.35 6.69
CA ALA A 198 -5.83 -13.84 7.86
C ALA A 198 -5.86 -12.79 8.98
N PHE A 199 -4.73 -12.12 9.23
CA PHE A 199 -4.60 -11.13 10.28
C PHE A 199 -5.41 -9.85 10.02
N TYR A 200 -5.33 -9.28 8.82
CA TYR A 200 -6.06 -8.04 8.51
C TYR A 200 -7.55 -8.31 8.29
N ARG A 201 -7.93 -9.48 7.76
CA ARG A 201 -9.35 -9.86 7.65
C ARG A 201 -10.02 -10.01 9.01
N SER A 202 -9.30 -10.41 10.05
CA SER A 202 -9.85 -10.47 11.41
C SER A 202 -10.05 -9.09 12.07
N ARG A 203 -9.69 -7.99 11.39
CA ARG A 203 -9.78 -6.61 11.89
C ARG A 203 -10.87 -5.79 11.21
N ILE A 204 -11.54 -6.37 10.23
CA ILE A 204 -12.75 -5.84 9.60
C ILE A 204 -13.90 -5.98 10.60
#